data_AF-A0A0J1J1G3-F1
#
_entry.id   AF-A0A0J1J1G3-F1
#
_cell.length_a   1.000
_cell.length_b   1.000
_cell.length_c   1.000
_cell.angle_alpha   90.00
_cell.angle_beta   90.00
_cell.angle_gamma   90.00
#
_symmetry.space_group_name_H-M   'P 1'
#
loop_
_entity.id
_entity.type
_entity.pdbx_description
1 polymer ?
#
loop_
_entity_poly.entity_id
_entity_poly.type
_entity_poly.pdbx_seq_one_letter_code
_entity_poly.pdbx_strand_id
1 'polypeptide(L)'
;MDKIYKASKLDFMLIRYYLKSICFTVCIPFVFVLVYRSLITGISFAMFMMAMSSIYTFTVAEKNDMHRLYGTLPISTAELVCGKYLHLFLLGAISLVISSIVQPLILISLGVTISISEVLVAALIGSILFITYTAFQIPGYYKFGPIKGRVFMYIPVVGVLLTMFVLEKANLKSMEILDAIGQNKLILPCFILIYIVLIIGISIMSSIKIVKNKEW
;
A
#
# COMPACT_ATOMS: atom_id res chain seq x y z
N MET A 1 -16.38 -17.67 2.51
CA MET A 1 -16.29 -16.18 2.55
C MET A 1 -16.59 -15.62 3.93
N ASP A 2 -17.59 -16.13 4.66
CA ASP A 2 -17.94 -15.64 6.01
C ASP A 2 -16.80 -15.63 7.03
N LYS A 3 -15.90 -16.63 6.99
CA LYS A 3 -14.75 -16.70 7.90
C LYS A 3 -13.71 -15.61 7.62
N ILE A 4 -13.45 -15.31 6.34
CA ILE A 4 -12.54 -14.24 5.90
C ILE A 4 -13.09 -12.87 6.31
N TYR A 5 -14.38 -12.64 6.13
CA TYR A 5 -15.04 -11.40 6.57
C TYR A 5 -15.00 -11.23 8.09
N LYS A 6 -15.25 -12.31 8.85
CA LYS A 6 -15.14 -12.29 10.32
C LYS A 6 -13.71 -11.99 10.79
N ALA A 7 -12.69 -12.55 10.13
CA ALA A 7 -11.28 -12.25 10.41
C ALA A 7 -10.96 -10.77 10.10
N SER A 8 -11.40 -10.25 8.96
CA SER A 8 -11.23 -8.83 8.61
C SER A 8 -11.98 -7.90 9.58
N LYS A 9 -13.15 -8.30 10.08
CA LYS A 9 -13.91 -7.53 11.07
C LYS A 9 -13.19 -7.47 12.42
N LEU A 10 -12.56 -8.57 12.83
CA LEU A 10 -11.73 -8.61 14.03
C LEU A 10 -10.56 -7.63 13.93
N ASP A 11 -9.85 -7.62 12.79
CA ASP A 11 -8.77 -6.67 12.53
C ASP A 11 -9.25 -5.21 12.52
N PHE A 12 -10.46 -4.95 12.02
CA PHE A 12 -11.09 -3.61 12.09
C PHE A 12 -11.39 -3.18 13.54
N MET A 13 -11.85 -4.11 14.39
CA MET A 13 -12.08 -3.83 15.81
C MET A 13 -10.77 -3.54 16.54
N LEU A 14 -9.68 -4.24 16.18
CA LEU A 14 -8.34 -4.01 16.73
C LEU A 14 -7.78 -2.62 16.36
N ILE A 15 -8.03 -2.16 15.13
CA ILE A 15 -7.63 -0.82 14.68
C ILE A 15 -8.34 0.31 15.42
N ARG A 16 -9.56 0.10 15.93
CA ARG A 16 -10.36 1.16 16.58
C ARG A 16 -9.59 1.90 17.67
N TYR A 17 -8.69 1.20 18.37
CA TYR A 17 -7.82 1.76 19.40
C TYR A 17 -6.75 2.73 18.85
N TYR A 18 -6.28 2.52 17.61
CA TYR A 18 -5.25 3.33 16.94
C TYR A 18 -5.82 4.30 15.89
N LEU A 19 -7.14 4.43 15.76
CA LEU A 19 -7.77 5.36 14.80
C LEU A 19 -7.25 6.80 14.94
N LYS A 20 -6.99 7.27 16.17
CA LYS A 20 -6.42 8.61 16.39
C LYS A 20 -5.03 8.76 15.77
N SER A 21 -4.19 7.72 15.88
CA SER A 21 -2.85 7.70 15.29
C SER A 21 -2.89 7.59 13.76
N ILE A 22 -3.80 6.79 13.22
CA ILE A 22 -3.99 6.66 11.76
C ILE A 22 -4.52 7.98 11.19
N CYS A 23 -5.50 8.61 11.85
CA CYS A 23 -6.01 9.93 11.46
C CYS A 23 -4.91 10.99 11.45
N PHE A 24 -4.07 11.05 12.48
CA PHE A 24 -2.92 11.96 12.52
C PHE A 24 -1.94 11.70 11.37
N THR A 25 -1.71 10.42 11.04
CA THR A 25 -0.84 10.00 9.93
C THR A 25 -1.38 10.47 8.57
N VAL A 26 -2.70 10.47 8.38
CA VAL A 26 -3.38 10.96 7.17
C VAL A 26 -3.37 12.49 7.08
N CYS A 27 -3.27 13.20 8.21
CA CYS A 27 -3.17 14.67 8.21
C CYS A 27 -1.84 15.21 7.68
N ILE A 28 -0.73 14.50 7.93
CA ILE A 28 0.62 14.94 7.51
C ILE A 28 0.71 15.19 5.99
N PRO A 29 0.19 14.30 5.11
CA PRO A 29 0.12 14.54 3.67
C PRO A 29 -0.56 15.84 3.24
N PHE A 30 -1.52 16.37 4.02
CA PHE A 30 -2.20 17.62 3.67
C PHE A 30 -1.26 18.83 3.77
N VAL A 31 -0.36 18.83 4.76
CA VAL A 31 0.67 19.87 4.89
C VAL A 31 1.67 19.78 3.72
N PHE A 32 1.98 18.56 3.28
CA PHE A 32 2.90 18.34 2.16
C PHE A 32 2.33 18.87 0.83
N VAL A 33 1.03 18.66 0.58
CA VAL A 33 0.34 19.20 -0.61
C VAL A 33 0.45 20.73 -0.67
N LEU A 34 0.31 21.42 0.47
CA LEU A 34 0.41 22.89 0.56
C LEU A 34 1.79 23.39 0.11
N VAL A 35 2.86 22.66 0.45
CA VAL A 35 4.25 23.05 0.13
C VAL A 35 4.59 22.79 -1.34
N TYR A 36 4.26 21.59 -1.85
CA TYR A 36 4.70 21.16 -3.18
C TYR A 36 3.73 21.53 -4.31
N ARG A 37 2.50 21.95 -3.99
CA ARG A 37 1.46 22.36 -4.94
C ARG A 37 1.21 21.36 -6.08
N SER A 38 1.42 20.06 -5.82
CA SER A 38 1.26 18.98 -6.80
C SER A 38 0.38 17.86 -6.28
N LEU A 39 -0.71 17.57 -7.01
CA LEU A 39 -1.67 16.51 -6.71
C LEU A 39 -1.03 15.13 -6.68
N ILE A 40 -0.18 14.84 -7.67
CA ILE A 40 0.45 13.54 -7.82
C ILE A 40 1.33 13.25 -6.59
N THR A 41 2.12 14.23 -6.16
CA THR A 41 2.98 14.09 -4.97
C THR A 41 2.16 13.96 -3.69
N GLY A 42 1.08 14.73 -3.56
CA GLY A 42 0.18 14.68 -2.41
C GLY A 42 -0.52 13.35 -2.21
N ILE A 43 -1.14 12.83 -3.28
CA ILE A 43 -1.90 11.57 -3.22
C ILE A 43 -0.93 10.41 -3.03
N SER A 44 0.20 10.41 -3.75
CA SER A 44 1.24 9.40 -3.59
C SER A 44 1.80 9.37 -2.16
N PHE A 45 2.05 10.53 -1.57
CA PHE A 45 2.54 10.64 -0.19
C PHE A 45 1.49 10.19 0.84
N ALA A 46 0.21 10.52 0.62
CA ALA A 46 -0.87 10.01 1.46
C ALA A 46 -0.98 8.49 1.42
N MET A 47 -0.92 7.91 0.23
CA MET A 47 -0.95 6.46 0.06
C MET A 47 0.29 5.77 0.67
N PHE A 48 1.46 6.41 0.60
CA PHE A 48 2.66 5.95 1.30
C PHE A 48 2.53 5.97 2.82
N MET A 49 2.05 7.07 3.39
CA MET A 49 1.80 7.18 4.84
C MET A 49 0.71 6.19 5.29
N MET A 50 -0.26 5.90 4.43
CA MET A 50 -1.26 4.89 4.70
C MET A 50 -0.67 3.48 4.71
N ALA A 51 0.17 3.14 3.73
CA ALA A 51 0.92 1.88 3.73
C ALA A 51 1.77 1.77 5.01
N MET A 52 2.32 2.87 5.51
CA MET A 52 3.06 2.88 6.76
C MET A 52 2.23 2.54 7.99
N SER A 53 1.00 3.04 8.05
CA SER A 53 0.09 2.76 9.15
C SER A 53 -0.36 1.28 9.20
N SER A 54 -0.15 0.50 8.12
CA SER A 54 -0.47 -0.93 8.07
C SER A 54 0.19 -1.74 9.20
N ILE A 55 1.37 -1.32 9.65
CA ILE A 55 2.16 -2.00 10.68
C ILE A 55 1.46 -2.03 12.04
N TYR A 56 0.54 -1.09 12.30
CA TYR A 56 -0.17 -1.03 13.57
C TYR A 56 -1.01 -2.28 13.79
N THR A 57 -1.63 -2.86 12.74
CA THR A 57 -2.40 -4.10 12.84
C THR A 57 -1.56 -5.27 13.39
N PHE A 58 -0.32 -5.39 12.91
CA PHE A 58 0.62 -6.41 13.35
C PHE A 58 1.19 -6.10 14.74
N THR A 59 1.43 -4.83 15.05
CA THR A 59 1.91 -4.40 16.37
C THR A 59 0.88 -4.66 17.46
N VAL A 60 -0.41 -4.43 17.19
CA VAL A 60 -1.50 -4.74 18.12
C VAL A 60 -1.63 -6.25 18.33
N ALA A 61 -1.48 -7.03 17.26
CA ALA A 61 -1.54 -8.49 17.36
C ALA A 61 -0.41 -9.06 18.22
N GLU A 62 0.81 -8.54 18.06
CA GLU A 62 1.98 -8.97 18.84
C GLU A 62 1.89 -8.50 20.30
N LYS A 63 1.51 -7.24 20.56
CA LYS A 63 1.39 -6.71 21.94
C LYS A 63 0.35 -7.41 22.80
N ASN A 64 -0.69 -7.98 22.19
CA ASN A 64 -1.78 -8.66 22.89
C ASN A 64 -1.67 -10.19 22.83
N ASP A 65 -0.54 -10.74 22.39
CA ASP A 65 -0.35 -12.18 22.20
C ASP A 65 -1.50 -12.86 21.42
N MET A 66 -2.06 -12.13 20.43
CA MET A 66 -3.20 -12.58 19.64
C MET A 66 -2.92 -13.85 18.86
N HIS A 67 -1.65 -14.26 18.76
CA HIS A 67 -1.22 -15.54 18.21
C HIS A 67 -1.87 -16.74 18.90
N ARG A 68 -2.06 -16.69 20.22
CA ARG A 68 -2.78 -17.75 20.96
C ARG A 68 -4.27 -17.78 20.61
N LEU A 69 -4.88 -16.61 20.43
CA LEU A 69 -6.28 -16.50 20.01
C LEU A 69 -6.48 -16.97 18.56
N TYR A 70 -5.54 -16.66 17.67
CA TYR A 70 -5.57 -17.13 16.29
C TYR A 70 -5.39 -18.65 16.19
N GLY A 71 -4.67 -19.27 17.12
CA GLY A 71 -4.51 -20.74 17.19
C GLY A 71 -5.75 -21.50 17.68
N THR A 72 -6.62 -20.87 18.48
CA THR A 72 -7.87 -21.50 18.96
C THR A 72 -9.05 -21.28 18.03
N LEU A 73 -8.94 -20.36 17.08
CA LEU A 73 -9.97 -20.08 16.09
C LEU A 73 -10.00 -21.17 15.00
N PRO A 74 -11.18 -21.67 14.58
CA PRO A 74 -11.31 -22.67 13.51
C PRO A 74 -11.19 -22.02 12.11
N ILE A 75 -10.08 -21.32 11.87
CA ILE A 75 -9.78 -20.54 10.68
C ILE A 75 -8.44 -21.02 10.11
N SER A 76 -8.38 -21.24 8.80
CA SER A 76 -7.13 -21.65 8.16
C SER A 76 -6.13 -20.48 8.08
N THR A 77 -4.83 -20.79 8.06
CA THR A 77 -3.77 -19.77 7.93
C THR A 77 -3.91 -18.94 6.65
N ALA A 78 -4.38 -19.55 5.57
CA ALA A 78 -4.67 -18.85 4.31
C ALA A 78 -5.84 -17.86 4.46
N GLU A 79 -6.92 -18.22 5.16
CA GLU A 79 -8.06 -17.32 5.41
C GLU A 79 -7.67 -16.14 6.31
N LEU A 80 -6.80 -16.36 7.29
CA LEU A 80 -6.27 -15.30 8.14
C LEU A 80 -5.44 -14.30 7.34
N VAL A 81 -4.52 -14.80 6.49
CA VAL A 81 -3.69 -13.98 5.61
C VAL A 81 -4.58 -13.19 4.65
N CYS A 82 -5.51 -13.84 3.94
CA CYS A 82 -6.45 -13.18 3.04
C CYS A 82 -7.31 -12.13 3.75
N GLY A 83 -7.74 -12.38 5.00
CA GLY A 83 -8.45 -11.42 5.84
C GLY A 83 -7.63 -10.15 6.09
N LYS A 84 -6.33 -10.28 6.34
CA LYS A 84 -5.42 -9.12 6.52
C LYS A 84 -5.25 -8.30 5.25
N TYR A 85 -5.04 -8.96 4.11
CA TYR A 85 -4.96 -8.25 2.82
C TYR A 85 -6.26 -7.53 2.50
N LEU A 86 -7.42 -8.17 2.70
CA LEU A 86 -8.72 -7.56 2.48
C LEU A 86 -8.92 -6.33 3.37
N HIS A 87 -8.60 -6.45 4.66
CA HIS A 87 -8.68 -5.33 5.60
C HIS A 87 -7.78 -4.16 5.17
N LEU A 88 -6.53 -4.43 4.78
CA LEU A 88 -5.57 -3.43 4.34
C LEU A 88 -6.00 -2.74 3.04
N PHE A 89 -6.52 -3.50 2.07
CA PHE A 89 -7.06 -2.94 0.84
C PHE A 89 -8.29 -2.07 1.09
N LEU A 90 -9.19 -2.48 2.00
CA LEU A 90 -10.35 -1.69 2.37
C LEU A 90 -9.92 -0.36 3.01
N LEU A 91 -8.97 -0.41 3.94
CA LEU A 91 -8.46 0.78 4.62
C LEU A 91 -7.69 1.71 3.67
N GLY A 92 -6.92 1.14 2.75
CA GLY A 92 -6.25 1.88 1.67
C GLY A 92 -7.25 2.55 0.72
N ALA A 93 -8.32 1.86 0.35
CA ALA A 93 -9.38 2.42 -0.51
C ALA A 93 -10.10 3.60 0.16
N ILE A 94 -10.44 3.47 1.45
CA ILE A 94 -11.04 4.57 2.23
C ILE A 94 -10.08 5.77 2.26
N SER A 95 -8.80 5.54 2.55
CA SER A 95 -7.78 6.60 2.55
C SER A 95 -7.62 7.27 1.19
N LEU A 96 -7.69 6.50 0.11
CA LEU A 96 -7.59 7.03 -1.26
C LEU A 96 -8.79 7.91 -1.60
N VAL A 97 -10.01 7.50 -1.25
CA VAL A 97 -11.23 8.31 -1.45
C VAL A 97 -11.15 9.62 -0.67
N ILE A 98 -10.77 9.56 0.61
CA ILE A 98 -10.61 10.76 1.44
C ILE A 98 -9.54 11.69 0.84
N SER A 99 -8.39 11.14 0.45
CA SER A 99 -7.29 11.93 -0.13
C SER A 99 -7.68 12.56 -1.47
N SER A 100 -8.42 11.83 -2.30
CA SER A 100 -8.89 12.33 -3.61
C SER A 100 -9.96 13.41 -3.49
N ILE A 101 -10.62 13.57 -2.35
CA ILE A 101 -11.59 14.66 -2.11
C ILE A 101 -10.88 15.84 -1.43
N VAL A 102 -10.16 15.58 -0.34
CA VAL A 102 -9.60 16.63 0.51
C VAL A 102 -8.44 17.36 -0.18
N GLN A 103 -7.56 16.65 -0.88
CA GLN A 103 -6.37 17.30 -1.47
C GLN A 103 -6.72 18.24 -2.64
N PRO A 104 -7.64 17.89 -3.57
CA PRO A 104 -8.10 18.86 -4.56
C PRO A 104 -8.76 20.09 -3.94
N LEU A 105 -9.57 19.93 -2.87
CA LEU A 105 -10.20 21.07 -2.19
C LEU A 105 -9.17 22.05 -1.63
N ILE A 106 -8.08 21.55 -1.04
CA ILE A 106 -6.97 22.36 -0.52
C ILE A 106 -6.23 23.11 -1.64
N LEU A 107 -6.12 22.50 -2.82
CA LEU A 107 -5.42 23.12 -3.95
C LEU A 107 -6.28 24.16 -4.69
N ILE A 108 -7.60 23.93 -4.75
CA ILE A 108 -8.55 24.92 -5.27
C ILE A 108 -8.54 26.18 -4.39
N SER A 109 -8.48 26.04 -3.06
CA SER A 109 -8.39 27.20 -2.16
C SER A 109 -7.06 27.97 -2.28
N LEU A 110 -6.01 27.33 -2.81
CA LEU A 110 -4.73 27.95 -3.16
C LEU A 110 -4.71 28.60 -4.55
N GLY A 111 -5.82 28.56 -5.31
CA GLY A 111 -5.92 29.13 -6.64
C GLY A 111 -5.31 28.29 -7.76
N VAL A 112 -5.06 27.00 -7.52
CA VAL A 112 -4.55 26.07 -8.55
C VAL A 112 -5.75 25.46 -9.30
N THR A 113 -5.73 25.56 -10.63
CA THR A 113 -6.73 24.88 -11.48
C THR A 113 -6.45 23.39 -11.53
N ILE A 114 -7.43 22.58 -11.17
CA ILE A 114 -7.30 21.12 -11.13
C ILE A 114 -8.25 20.51 -12.16
N SER A 115 -7.72 19.65 -13.02
CA SER A 115 -8.54 18.84 -13.92
C SER A 115 -8.96 17.52 -13.26
N ILE A 116 -10.15 17.02 -13.61
CA ILE A 116 -10.63 15.71 -13.16
C ILE A 116 -9.69 14.58 -13.61
N SER A 117 -9.09 14.73 -14.80
CA SER A 117 -8.09 13.82 -15.33
C SER A 117 -6.84 13.72 -14.45
N GLU A 118 -6.35 14.82 -13.89
CA GLU A 118 -5.18 14.81 -13.00
C GLU A 118 -5.46 14.08 -11.70
N VAL A 119 -6.65 14.25 -11.12
CA VAL A 119 -7.05 13.52 -9.92
C VAL A 119 -7.10 12.03 -10.19
N LEU A 120 -7.65 11.61 -11.33
CA LEU A 120 -7.71 10.20 -11.72
C LEU A 120 -6.31 9.60 -11.92
N VAL A 121 -5.42 10.31 -12.61
CA VAL A 121 -4.03 9.87 -12.83
C VAL A 121 -3.27 9.77 -11.50
N ALA A 122 -3.41 10.76 -10.63
CA ALA A 122 -2.78 10.76 -9.31
C ALA A 122 -3.31 9.64 -8.41
N ALA A 123 -4.62 9.36 -8.45
CA ALA A 123 -5.23 8.23 -7.75
C ALA A 123 -4.70 6.88 -8.26
N LEU A 124 -4.57 6.71 -9.58
CA LEU A 124 -3.99 5.50 -10.18
C LEU A 124 -2.54 5.30 -9.73
N ILE A 125 -1.69 6.32 -9.85
CA ILE A 125 -0.29 6.26 -9.39
C ILE A 125 -0.22 5.94 -7.89
N GLY A 126 -1.02 6.61 -7.07
CA GLY A 126 -1.07 6.38 -5.63
C GLY A 126 -1.50 4.95 -5.27
N SER A 127 -2.47 4.39 -6.00
CA SER A 127 -2.91 3.00 -5.80
C SER A 127 -1.83 1.97 -6.16
N ILE A 128 -1.11 2.16 -7.27
CA ILE A 128 -0.01 1.28 -7.69
C ILE A 128 1.11 1.30 -6.64
N LEU A 129 1.46 2.49 -6.15
CA LEU A 129 2.42 2.65 -5.07
C LEU A 129 1.96 1.89 -3.82
N PHE A 130 0.72 2.11 -3.37
CA PHE A 130 0.18 1.43 -2.19
C PHE A 130 0.22 -0.10 -2.31
N ILE A 131 -0.20 -0.65 -3.45
CA ILE A 131 -0.15 -2.09 -3.72
C ILE A 131 1.29 -2.59 -3.64
N THR A 132 2.23 -1.88 -4.25
CA THR A 132 3.64 -2.26 -4.26
C THR A 132 4.21 -2.27 -2.84
N TYR A 133 3.94 -1.24 -2.04
CA TYR A 133 4.37 -1.18 -0.65
C TYR A 133 3.79 -2.31 0.19
N THR A 134 2.48 -2.50 0.13
CA THR A 134 1.80 -3.54 0.93
C THR A 134 2.24 -4.95 0.54
N ALA A 135 2.50 -5.21 -0.74
CA ALA A 135 2.97 -6.50 -1.23
C ALA A 135 4.35 -6.90 -0.66
N PHE A 136 5.27 -5.96 -0.45
CA PHE A 136 6.57 -6.26 0.18
C PHE A 136 6.52 -6.24 1.71
N GLN A 137 5.71 -5.36 2.28
CA GLN A 137 5.63 -5.17 3.74
C GLN A 137 4.99 -6.36 4.45
N ILE A 138 3.88 -6.89 3.95
CA ILE A 138 3.10 -7.92 4.64
C ILE A 138 3.91 -9.24 4.84
N PRO A 139 4.59 -9.81 3.82
CA PRO A 139 5.44 -10.98 4.03
C PRO A 139 6.58 -10.70 5.02
N GLY A 140 7.14 -9.49 4.99
CA GLY A 140 8.17 -9.04 5.92
C GLY A 140 7.69 -9.04 7.36
N TYR A 141 6.49 -8.50 7.62
CA TYR A 141 5.86 -8.49 8.95
C TYR A 141 5.54 -9.90 9.44
N TYR A 142 5.04 -10.78 8.58
CA TYR A 142 4.78 -12.16 8.97
C TYR A 142 6.05 -12.94 9.31
N LYS A 143 7.17 -12.71 8.60
CA LYS A 143 8.43 -13.42 8.85
C LYS A 143 9.16 -12.91 10.07
N PHE A 144 9.41 -11.59 10.14
CA PHE A 144 10.32 -10.99 11.12
C PHE A 144 9.62 -10.27 12.29
N GLY A 145 8.28 -10.21 12.26
CA GLY A 145 7.50 -9.42 13.21
C GLY A 145 7.49 -7.92 12.88
N PRO A 146 6.69 -7.11 13.60
CA PRO A 146 6.53 -5.67 13.40
C PRO A 146 7.84 -4.86 13.54
N ILE A 147 8.70 -5.21 14.50
CA ILE A 147 9.90 -4.41 14.80
C ILE A 147 10.97 -4.60 13.71
N LYS A 148 11.35 -5.86 13.42
CA LYS A 148 12.37 -6.18 12.40
C LYS A 148 11.80 -6.12 10.98
N GLY A 149 10.52 -6.41 10.81
CA GLY A 149 9.82 -6.32 9.53
C GLY A 149 9.66 -4.88 9.02
N ARG A 150 9.80 -3.86 9.89
CA ARG A 150 9.81 -2.45 9.47
C ARG A 150 10.89 -2.16 8.42
N VAL A 151 11.99 -2.93 8.39
CA VAL A 151 13.04 -2.76 7.37
C VAL A 151 12.52 -3.04 5.95
N PHE A 152 11.52 -3.92 5.79
CA PHE A 152 10.93 -4.24 4.49
C PHE A 152 10.18 -3.08 3.86
N MET A 153 9.81 -2.06 4.65
CA MET A 153 9.26 -0.81 4.14
C MET A 153 10.26 -0.04 3.25
N TYR A 154 11.56 -0.12 3.53
CA TYR A 154 12.56 0.61 2.76
C TYR A 154 12.84 -0.04 1.40
N ILE A 155 12.47 -1.31 1.20
CA ILE A 155 12.76 -2.04 -0.03
C ILE A 155 12.10 -1.39 -1.26
N PRO A 156 10.80 -1.05 -1.26
CA PRO A 156 10.21 -0.32 -2.38
C PRO A 156 10.84 1.07 -2.60
N VAL A 157 11.22 1.79 -1.54
CA VAL A 157 11.86 3.12 -1.64
C VAL A 157 13.20 3.00 -2.36
N VAL A 158 14.05 2.07 -1.91
CA VAL A 158 15.35 1.78 -2.52
C VAL A 158 15.18 1.29 -3.95
N GLY A 159 14.14 0.48 -4.22
CA GLY A 159 13.79 0.03 -5.56
C GLY A 159 13.53 1.21 -6.52
N VAL A 160 12.70 2.17 -6.12
CA VAL A 160 12.42 3.37 -6.93
C VAL A 160 13.66 4.24 -7.13
N LEU A 161 14.49 4.41 -6.09
CA LEU A 161 15.74 5.18 -6.21
C LEU A 161 16.73 4.52 -7.16
N LEU A 162 16.88 3.19 -7.09
CA LEU A 162 17.75 2.44 -7.99
C LEU A 162 17.26 2.50 -9.44
N THR A 163 15.95 2.39 -9.69
CA THR A 163 15.43 2.50 -11.05
C THR A 163 15.65 3.90 -11.63
N MET A 164 15.48 4.96 -10.83
CA MET A 164 15.80 6.33 -11.27
C MET A 164 17.29 6.50 -11.57
N PHE A 165 18.17 6.00 -10.69
CA PHE A 165 19.61 6.08 -10.88
C PHE A 165 20.09 5.32 -12.13
N VAL A 166 19.54 4.13 -12.37
CA VAL A 166 19.83 3.36 -13.58
C VAL A 166 19.32 4.09 -14.82
N LEU A 167 18.13 4.70 -14.77
CA LEU A 167 17.61 5.49 -15.89
C LEU A 167 18.52 6.66 -16.25
N GLU A 168 19.00 7.38 -15.24
CA GLU A 168 19.86 8.55 -15.40
C GLU A 168 21.24 8.15 -15.94
N LYS A 169 21.84 7.08 -15.40
CA LYS A 169 23.15 6.58 -15.89
C LYS A 169 23.09 5.90 -17.24
N ALA A 170 21.98 5.25 -17.57
CA ALA A 170 21.89 4.45 -18.80
C ALA A 170 21.51 5.27 -20.04
N ASN A 171 21.27 6.59 -19.93
CA ASN A 171 20.85 7.45 -21.06
C ASN A 171 19.77 6.78 -21.93
N LEU A 172 18.78 6.14 -21.29
CA LEU A 172 17.76 5.28 -21.92
C LEU A 172 16.79 6.00 -22.88
N LYS A 173 17.04 7.27 -23.20
CA LYS A 173 16.37 7.99 -24.30
C LYS A 173 16.64 7.38 -25.68
N SER A 174 17.59 6.44 -25.81
CA SER A 174 17.97 5.81 -27.07
C SER A 174 17.42 4.40 -27.29
N MET A 175 16.57 3.86 -26.41
CA MET A 175 15.97 2.54 -26.64
C MET A 175 14.63 2.65 -27.36
N GLU A 176 14.60 2.25 -28.63
CA GLU A 176 13.40 2.15 -29.49
C GLU A 176 12.23 1.38 -28.82
N ILE A 177 12.54 0.54 -27.84
CA ILE A 177 11.58 -0.23 -27.04
C ILE A 177 10.71 0.68 -26.16
N LEU A 178 11.27 1.76 -25.61
CA LEU A 178 10.52 2.70 -24.75
C LEU A 178 9.53 3.52 -25.58
N ASP A 179 9.95 3.93 -26.79
CA ASP A 179 9.10 4.64 -27.74
C ASP A 179 8.03 3.73 -28.35
N ALA A 180 8.35 2.46 -28.64
CA ALA A 180 7.37 1.47 -29.11
C ALA A 180 6.28 1.18 -28.06
N ILE A 181 6.64 1.17 -26.77
CA ILE A 181 5.69 1.03 -25.65
C ILE A 181 4.87 2.32 -25.45
N GLY A 182 5.48 3.50 -25.66
CA GLY A 182 4.82 4.79 -25.56
C GLY A 182 3.83 5.10 -26.70
N GLN A 183 4.07 4.55 -27.89
CA GLN A 183 3.22 4.76 -29.07
C GLN A 183 1.88 4.02 -28.99
N ASN A 184 1.81 2.90 -28.26
CA ASN A 184 0.59 2.11 -28.17
C ASN A 184 -0.10 2.27 -26.81
N LYS A 185 -1.22 3.02 -26.83
CA LYS A 185 -2.00 3.43 -25.64
C LYS A 185 -2.50 2.27 -24.77
N LEU A 186 -2.55 1.04 -25.30
CA LEU A 186 -3.06 -0.16 -24.62
C LEU A 186 -1.98 -1.05 -23.99
N ILE A 187 -0.72 -0.95 -24.43
CA ILE A 187 0.34 -1.86 -23.98
C ILE A 187 0.75 -1.56 -22.52
N LEU A 188 0.93 -0.28 -22.20
CA LEU A 188 1.32 0.17 -20.87
C LEU A 188 0.35 -0.27 -19.74
N PRO A 189 -0.98 -0.08 -19.84
CA PRO A 189 -1.90 -0.53 -18.80
C PRO A 189 -1.95 -2.06 -18.64
N CYS A 190 -1.72 -2.82 -19.71
CA CYS A 190 -1.68 -4.28 -19.64
C CYS A 190 -0.48 -4.78 -18.82
N PHE A 191 0.72 -4.19 -19.04
CA PHE A 191 1.91 -4.51 -18.25
C PHE A 191 1.75 -4.15 -16.77
N ILE A 192 1.14 -3.00 -16.47
CA ILE A 192 0.86 -2.58 -15.08
C ILE A 192 -0.09 -3.59 -14.41
N LEU A 193 -1.12 -4.04 -15.11
CA LEU A 193 -2.08 -5.00 -14.58
C LEU A 193 -1.43 -6.36 -14.29
N ILE A 194 -0.60 -6.86 -15.22
CA ILE A 194 0.20 -8.08 -15.03
C ILE A 194 1.12 -7.93 -13.82
N TYR A 195 1.81 -6.79 -13.68
CA TYR A 195 2.68 -6.51 -12.54
C TYR A 195 1.93 -6.56 -11.20
N ILE A 196 0.75 -5.93 -11.12
CA ILE A 196 -0.09 -5.93 -9.92
C ILE A 196 -0.53 -7.35 -9.54
N VAL A 197 -0.98 -8.15 -10.52
CA VAL A 197 -1.44 -9.52 -10.26
C VAL A 197 -0.30 -10.39 -9.77
N LEU A 198 0.88 -10.28 -10.41
CA LEU A 198 2.07 -11.03 -10.02
C LEU A 198 2.54 -10.66 -8.61
N ILE A 199 2.63 -9.36 -8.29
CA ILE A 199 3.17 -8.92 -7.01
C ILE A 199 2.27 -9.32 -5.84
N ILE A 200 0.94 -9.21 -6.01
CA ILE A 200 -0.03 -9.63 -5.00
C ILE A 200 -0.01 -11.16 -4.87
N GLY A 201 0.01 -11.90 -5.98
CA GLY A 201 0.05 -13.35 -5.97
C GLY A 201 1.28 -13.89 -5.25
N ILE A 202 2.47 -13.39 -5.59
CA ILE A 202 3.73 -13.75 -4.95
C ILE A 202 3.71 -13.37 -3.46
N SER A 203 3.17 -12.20 -3.12
CA SER A 203 3.07 -11.72 -1.75
C SER A 203 2.19 -12.63 -0.88
N ILE A 204 1.01 -13.04 -1.39
CA ILE A 204 0.10 -13.94 -0.70
C ILE A 204 0.72 -15.32 -0.54
N MET A 205 1.30 -15.89 -1.61
CA MET A 205 1.95 -17.20 -1.54
C MET A 205 3.11 -17.22 -0.53
N SER A 206 3.92 -16.16 -0.55
CA SER A 206 5.04 -16.01 0.40
C SER A 206 4.53 -15.90 1.83
N SER A 207 3.50 -15.10 2.07
CA SER A 207 2.89 -14.94 3.39
C SER A 207 2.28 -16.24 3.91
N ILE A 208 1.55 -17.00 3.07
CA ILE A 208 0.99 -18.31 3.45
C ILE A 208 2.10 -19.30 3.79
N LYS A 209 3.17 -19.35 2.99
CA LYS A 209 4.29 -20.25 3.23
C LYS A 209 5.02 -19.92 4.55
N ILE A 210 5.21 -18.64 4.83
CA ILE A 210 5.84 -18.18 6.08
C ILE A 210 4.98 -18.52 7.30
N VAL A 211 3.67 -18.28 7.24
CA VAL A 211 2.76 -18.58 8.35
C VAL A 211 2.62 -20.08 8.57
N LYS A 212 2.60 -20.89 7.49
CA LYS A 212 2.53 -22.35 7.59
C LYS A 212 3.79 -22.99 8.17
N ASN A 213 4.96 -22.40 7.90
CA ASN A 213 6.24 -22.86 8.45
C ASN A 213 6.53 -22.32 9.87
N LYS A 214 5.76 -21.34 10.35
CA LYS A 214 5.76 -20.98 11.76
C LYS A 214 4.81 -21.93 12.48
N GLU A 215 5.36 -23.06 12.91
CA GLU A 215 4.72 -23.87 13.96
C GLU A 215 4.73 -23.01 15.24
N TRP A 216 3.53 -22.70 15.74
CA TRP A 216 3.32 -22.06 17.04
C TRP A 216 3.07 -23.13 18.08
#